data_AF-A0A1G1H054-F1
#
_entry.id   AF-A0A1G1H054-F1
#
_cell.length_a   1.000
_cell.length_b   1.000
_cell.length_c   1.000
_cell.angle_alpha   90.00
_cell.angle_beta   90.00
_cell.angle_gamma   90.00
#
_symmetry.space_group_name_H-M   'P 1'
#
loop_
_entity.id
_entity.type
_entity.pdbx_description
1 polymer ?
#
loop_
_entity_poly.entity_id
_entity_poly.type
_entity_poly.pdbx_seq_one_letter_code
_entity_poly.pdbx_strand_id
1 'polypeptide(L)'
;KADAEYADIIINKQAEKQGMQAVMFPHWFHRVRFKCKVCHEDIFIMKKGSNDINMSSIIKGNHCGKCHNGRIAWAPLTCGRCHSVGGNPEGLLTTGAPAPPK
;
A
#
# COMPACT_ATOMS: atom_id res chain seq x y z
N LYS A 1 4.82 -19.16 -5.99
CA LYS A 1 3.90 -18.00 -5.98
C LYS A 1 3.61 -17.71 -4.52
N ALA A 2 4.00 -16.55 -3.99
CA ALA A 2 3.59 -16.15 -2.66
C ALA A 2 2.16 -15.67 -2.78
N ASP A 3 1.22 -16.60 -2.58
CA ASP A 3 -0.18 -16.27 -2.42
C ASP A 3 -0.22 -15.40 -1.17
N ALA A 4 -0.51 -14.12 -1.34
CA ALA A 4 -0.35 -13.17 -0.26
C ALA A 4 -1.25 -13.56 0.91
N GLU A 5 -0.61 -13.97 2.00
CA GLU A 5 -1.27 -14.29 3.25
C GLU A 5 -2.21 -13.12 3.61
N TYR A 6 -3.42 -13.44 4.04
CA TYR A 6 -4.43 -12.44 4.41
C TYR A 6 -4.87 -11.47 3.29
N ALA A 7 -4.63 -11.79 2.03
CA ALA A 7 -4.94 -10.96 0.86
C ALA A 7 -4.13 -9.66 0.77
N ASP A 8 -2.98 -9.57 1.43
CA ASP A 8 -2.09 -8.42 1.28
C ASP A 8 -1.69 -8.21 -0.19
N ILE A 9 -1.50 -6.97 -0.63
CA ILE A 9 -1.15 -6.71 -2.03
C ILE A 9 0.05 -5.80 -2.17
N ILE A 10 0.90 -6.11 -3.15
CA ILE A 10 1.94 -5.21 -3.63
C ILE A 10 1.38 -4.39 -4.79
N ILE A 11 1.46 -3.06 -4.66
CA ILE A 11 1.02 -2.08 -5.65
C ILE A 11 2.27 -1.44 -6.26
N ASN A 12 2.50 -1.73 -7.54
CA ASN A 12 3.68 -1.27 -8.27
C ASN A 12 3.35 -0.75 -9.69
N LYS A 13 2.12 -0.26 -9.92
CA LYS A 13 1.73 0.23 -11.26
C LYS A 13 2.48 1.51 -11.64
N GLN A 14 2.76 2.35 -10.65
CA GLN A 14 3.39 3.68 -10.83
C GLN A 14 4.65 3.89 -9.99
N ALA A 15 4.82 3.20 -8.87
CA ALA A 15 5.85 3.52 -7.87
C ALA A 15 7.28 3.44 -8.43
N GLU A 16 7.68 2.30 -8.99
CA GLU A 16 9.03 2.15 -9.56
C GLU A 16 9.29 3.08 -10.75
N LYS A 17 8.26 3.33 -11.58
CA LYS A 17 8.36 4.30 -12.69
C LYS A 17 8.62 5.73 -12.21
N GLN A 18 8.31 6.02 -10.95
CA GLN A 18 8.54 7.31 -10.30
C GLN A 18 9.75 7.27 -9.35
N GLY A 19 10.60 6.25 -9.43
CA GLY A 19 11.81 6.13 -8.60
C GLY A 19 11.53 5.78 -7.13
N MET A 20 10.33 5.29 -6.81
CA MET A 20 9.94 4.90 -5.46
C MET A 20 9.82 3.38 -5.34
N GLN A 21 10.08 2.84 -4.14
CA GLN A 21 9.81 1.43 -3.85
C GLN A 21 8.33 1.10 -4.05
N ALA A 22 7.99 -0.14 -4.39
CA ALA A 22 6.60 -0.54 -4.45
C ALA A 22 5.92 -0.44 -3.07
N VAL A 23 4.58 -0.33 -3.11
CA VAL A 23 3.76 -0.16 -1.91
C VAL A 23 3.23 -1.51 -1.46
N MET A 24 3.42 -1.85 -0.19
CA MET A 24 2.75 -2.98 0.43
C MET A 24 1.48 -2.48 1.12
N PHE A 25 0.33 -3.05 0.74
CA PHE A 25 -0.94 -2.80 1.40
C PHE A 25 -1.33 -4.03 2.23
N PRO A 26 -1.25 -3.94 3.57
CA PRO A 26 -1.64 -5.03 4.45
C PRO A 26 -3.15 -5.00 4.71
N HIS A 27 -3.91 -5.88 4.06
CA HIS A 27 -5.35 -6.00 4.30
C HIS A 27 -5.62 -6.39 5.75
N TRP A 28 -4.78 -7.23 6.36
CA TRP A 28 -4.96 -7.67 7.74
C TRP A 28 -5.08 -6.47 8.70
N PHE A 29 -4.14 -5.52 8.65
CA PHE A 29 -4.09 -4.38 9.57
C PHE A 29 -5.32 -3.47 9.42
N HIS A 30 -5.77 -3.29 8.18
CA HIS A 30 -6.97 -2.50 7.89
C HIS A 30 -8.25 -3.23 8.33
N ARG A 31 -8.32 -4.56 8.17
CA ARG A 31 -9.48 -5.37 8.57
C ARG A 31 -9.68 -5.51 10.07
N VAL A 32 -8.64 -5.31 10.88
CA VAL A 32 -8.79 -5.22 12.35
C VAL A 32 -9.68 -4.04 12.75
N ARG A 33 -9.74 -2.98 11.95
CA ARG A 33 -10.46 -1.73 12.26
C ARG A 33 -11.67 -1.47 11.36
N PHE A 34 -11.67 -1.99 10.13
CA PHE A 34 -12.67 -1.67 9.12
C PHE A 34 -13.23 -2.93 8.46
N LYS A 35 -14.52 -2.89 8.14
CA LYS A 35 -15.19 -3.94 7.35
C LYS A 35 -14.88 -3.75 5.86
N CYS A 36 -15.00 -4.82 5.06
CA CYS A 36 -14.74 -4.80 3.62
C CYS A 36 -15.45 -3.66 2.88
N LYS A 37 -16.72 -3.40 3.23
CA LYS A 37 -17.55 -2.35 2.61
C LYS A 37 -17.01 -0.93 2.78
N VAL A 38 -16.19 -0.68 3.80
CA VAL A 38 -15.58 0.65 3.99
C VAL A 38 -14.61 0.96 2.85
N CYS A 39 -13.93 -0.06 2.32
CA CYS A 39 -12.97 0.09 1.23
C CYS A 39 -13.59 -0.23 -0.13
N HIS A 40 -14.48 -1.21 -0.20
CA HIS A 40 -14.99 -1.78 -1.44
C HIS A 40 -16.53 -1.65 -1.57
N GLU A 41 -17.08 -1.32 -2.73
CA GLU A 41 -16.37 -0.98 -3.99
C GLU A 41 -16.17 0.53 -4.19
N ASP A 42 -16.59 1.33 -3.20
CA ASP A 42 -16.64 2.79 -3.32
C ASP A 42 -15.25 3.44 -3.47
N ILE A 43 -14.24 2.95 -2.74
CA ILE A 43 -12.87 3.50 -2.76
C ILE A 43 -11.97 2.69 -3.67
N PHE A 44 -12.10 1.36 -3.62
CA PHE A 44 -11.29 0.42 -4.38
C PHE A 44 -12.16 -0.64 -5.05
N ILE A 45 -11.82 -0.99 -6.28
CA ILE A 45 -12.43 -2.11 -6.99
C ILE A 45 -11.80 -3.40 -6.44
N MET A 46 -12.59 -4.46 -6.27
CA MET A 46 -12.14 -5.80 -5.83
C MET A 46 -11.31 -6.53 -6.92
N LYS A 47 -10.36 -5.81 -7.54
CA LYS A 47 -9.47 -6.31 -8.58
C LYS A 47 -8.14 -5.56 -8.53
N LYS A 48 -7.05 -6.31 -8.29
CA LYS A 48 -5.69 -5.75 -8.21
C LYS A 48 -5.34 -4.98 -9.49
N GLY A 49 -4.86 -3.75 -9.35
CA GLY A 49 -4.42 -2.91 -10.46
C GLY A 49 -5.52 -2.20 -11.24
N SER A 50 -6.80 -2.36 -10.84
CA SER A 50 -7.94 -1.70 -11.48
C SER A 50 -8.09 -0.22 -11.11
N ASN A 51 -7.62 0.19 -9.94
CA ASN A 51 -7.61 1.60 -9.54
C ASN A 51 -6.32 2.30 -10.01
N ASP A 52 -6.47 3.49 -10.58
CA ASP A 52 -5.34 4.38 -10.90
C ASP A 52 -4.97 5.24 -9.70
N ILE A 53 -4.18 4.63 -8.81
CA ILE A 53 -3.69 5.25 -7.58
C ILE A 53 -2.42 6.05 -7.91
N ASN A 54 -2.40 7.31 -7.48
CA ASN A 54 -1.23 8.19 -7.58
C ASN A 54 -1.22 9.17 -6.41
N MET A 55 -0.07 9.77 -6.09
CA MET A 55 0.04 10.68 -4.94
C MET A 55 -0.82 11.95 -5.07
N SER A 56 -1.03 12.47 -6.29
CA SER A 56 -1.91 13.62 -6.51
C SER A 56 -3.36 13.31 -6.14
N SER A 57 -3.86 12.12 -6.45
CA SER A 57 -5.21 11.69 -6.06
C SER A 57 -5.31 11.41 -4.55
N ILE A 58 -4.26 10.87 -3.95
CA ILE A 58 -4.18 10.66 -2.49
C ILE A 58 -4.24 11.99 -1.73
N ILE A 59 -3.46 13.00 -2.13
CA ILE A 59 -3.47 14.34 -1.51
C ILE A 59 -4.85 15.01 -1.64
N LYS A 60 -5.56 14.75 -2.75
CA LYS A 60 -6.95 15.22 -2.96
C LYS A 60 -8.01 14.43 -2.18
N GLY A 61 -7.61 13.50 -1.31
CA GLY A 61 -8.53 12.75 -0.45
C GLY A 61 -9.17 11.52 -1.12
N ASN A 62 -8.58 10.99 -2.19
CA ASN A 62 -9.03 9.75 -2.84
C ASN A 62 -8.13 8.56 -2.46
N HIS A 63 -8.63 7.34 -2.70
CA HIS A 63 -7.91 6.09 -2.40
C HIS A 63 -7.43 6.07 -0.95
N CYS A 64 -6.11 5.92 -0.73
CA CYS A 64 -5.47 5.95 0.58
C CYS A 64 -5.81 7.23 1.36
N GLY A 65 -5.93 8.36 0.65
CA GLY A 65 -6.21 9.69 1.21
C GLY A 65 -7.60 9.84 1.81
N LYS A 66 -8.54 8.92 1.57
CA LYS A 66 -9.84 8.92 2.26
C LYS A 66 -9.66 8.78 3.78
N CYS A 67 -8.63 8.03 4.20
CA CYS A 67 -8.32 7.77 5.60
C CYS A 67 -6.97 8.36 6.02
N HIS A 68 -5.94 8.24 5.20
CA HIS A 68 -4.63 8.86 5.41
C HIS A 68 -4.70 10.35 5.09
N ASN A 69 -5.32 11.10 6.01
CA ASN A 69 -5.63 12.52 5.87
C ASN A 69 -5.24 13.35 7.10
N GLY A 70 -4.54 12.75 8.07
CA GLY A 70 -4.16 13.39 9.32
C GLY A 70 -5.26 13.42 10.38
N ARG A 71 -6.45 12.89 10.10
CA ARG A 71 -7.59 12.84 11.03
C ARG A 71 -7.99 11.41 11.38
N ILE A 72 -8.22 10.56 10.39
CA ILE A 72 -8.59 9.14 10.59
C ILE A 72 -7.34 8.28 10.76
N ALA A 73 -6.36 8.51 9.90
CA ALA A 73 -5.02 7.94 9.98
C ALA A 73 -3.98 9.04 9.73
N TRP A 74 -2.72 8.70 9.96
CA TRP A 74 -1.59 9.59 9.70
C TRP A 74 -1.60 10.12 8.26
N ALA A 75 -1.20 11.38 8.09
CA ALA A 75 -1.17 12.07 6.79
C ALA A 75 -0.10 11.44 5.87
N PRO A 76 -0.29 11.40 4.54
CA PRO A 76 0.51 10.62 3.60
C PRO A 76 1.81 11.36 3.22
N LEU A 77 2.50 11.88 4.23
CA LEU A 77 3.72 12.69 4.12
C LEU A 77 4.98 11.86 4.41
N THR A 78 4.83 10.68 5.03
CA THR A 78 5.95 9.79 5.34
C THR A 78 6.03 8.66 4.32
N CYS A 79 6.81 8.87 3.25
CA CYS A 79 6.87 8.01 2.08
C CYS A 79 7.10 6.53 2.43
N GLY A 80 8.07 6.25 3.30
CA GLY A 80 8.48 4.89 3.69
C GLY A 80 7.43 4.09 4.47
N ARG A 81 6.34 4.72 4.92
CA ARG A 81 5.21 3.98 5.56
C ARG A 81 4.37 3.21 4.55
N CYS A 82 4.37 3.64 3.29
CA CYS A 82 3.70 2.93 2.20
C CYS A 82 4.72 2.24 1.30
N HIS A 83 5.73 2.99 0.86
CA HIS A 83 6.77 2.54 -0.06
C HIS A 83 7.83 1.77 0.71
N SER A 84 7.59 0.47 0.92
CA SER A 84 8.38 -0.36 1.83
C SER A 84 8.83 -1.69 1.23
N VAL A 85 8.43 -2.00 -0.01
CA VAL A 85 8.75 -3.27 -0.67
C VAL A 85 9.36 -3.04 -2.04
N GLY A 86 10.69 -3.11 -2.12
CA GLY A 86 11.44 -3.32 -3.36
C GLY A 86 11.42 -2.22 -4.43
N GLY A 87 12.61 -1.96 -4.99
CA GLY A 87 12.85 -1.25 -6.25
C GLY A 87 14.35 -1.19 -6.54
N ASN A 88 14.86 -2.15 -7.34
CA ASN A 88 16.27 -2.47 -7.71
C ASN A 88 17.15 -3.19 -6.63
N PRO A 89 17.82 -4.34 -6.94
CA PRO A 89 18.73 -5.08 -6.04
C PRO A 89 19.95 -4.31 -5.49
N GLU A 90 20.30 -3.14 -6.02
CA GLU A 90 21.44 -2.36 -5.50
C GLU A 90 21.15 -1.67 -4.15
N GLY A 91 19.89 -1.68 -3.67
CA GLY A 91 19.50 -1.14 -2.37
C GLY A 91 19.01 -2.17 -1.34
N LEU A 92 18.90 -3.45 -1.70
CA LEU A 92 18.37 -4.52 -0.83
C LEU A 92 19.48 -5.38 -0.18
N LEU A 93 20.74 -5.00 -0.31
CA LEU A 93 21.86 -5.77 0.25
C LEU A 93 22.29 -5.36 1.67
N THR A 94 21.63 -4.38 2.33
CA THR A 94 22.18 -3.86 3.61
C THR A 94 21.30 -3.96 4.85
N THR A 95 20.03 -4.37 4.78
CA THR A 95 19.26 -4.57 6.03
C THR A 95 18.41 -5.83 5.98
N GLY A 96 19.00 -6.93 6.48
CA GLY A 96 18.30 -8.18 6.73
C GLY A 96 17.16 -8.02 7.72
N ALA A 97 15.94 -8.01 7.22
CA ALA A 97 14.75 -8.28 8.03
C ALA A 97 14.37 -9.75 7.83
N PRO A 98 14.37 -10.59 8.88
CA PRO A 98 13.94 -11.97 8.77
C PRO A 98 12.45 -12.03 8.43
N ALA A 99 12.09 -12.95 7.54
CA ALA A 99 10.71 -13.24 7.17
C ALA A 99 9.86 -13.57 8.42
N PRO A 100 8.57 -13.20 8.44
CA PRO A 100 7.68 -13.61 9.51
C PRO A 100 7.54 -15.15 9.56
N PRO A 101 7.45 -15.76 10.76
CA PRO A 101 7.28 -17.20 10.89
C PRO A 101 5.92 -17.63 10.34
N LYS A 102 5.90 -18.81 9.72
CA LYS A 102 4.69 -19.50 9.24
C LYS A 102 3.64 -19.70 10.34
#